data_AF-A0A7Y2GMV0-F1
#
_entry.id   AF-A0A7Y2GMV0-F1
#
_cell.length_a   1.000
_cell.length_b   1.000
_cell.length_c   1.000
_cell.angle_alpha   90.00
_cell.angle_beta   90.00
_cell.angle_gamma   90.00
#
_symmetry.space_group_name_H-M   'P 1'
#
loop_
_entity.id
_entity.type
_entity.pdbx_description
1 polymer ?
#
loop_
_entity_poly.entity_id
_entity_poly.type
_entity_poly.pdbx_seq_one_letter_code
_entity_poly.pdbx_strand_id
1 'polypeptide(L)'
;MAAFREAIRLGAHMIEFDVQMTKDGELVIMHDASVDRTTNGSGLVRKLTLEEIKTLEAGAWKSEKFRGEKVPTLEEVLRIMPDTIWLNIHLKGSKKLGRETAKKVISENRMHQAIIACGYR
;
A
#
# COMPACT_ATOMS: atom_id res chain seq x y z
N MET A 1 -0.29 -9.02 -0.12
CA MET A 1 1.16 -9.29 -0.24
C MET A 1 1.53 -10.13 -1.46
N ALA A 2 0.73 -11.11 -1.88
CA ALA A 2 1.00 -11.96 -3.05
C ALA A 2 1.57 -11.21 -4.28
N ALA A 3 0.94 -10.10 -4.70
CA ALA A 3 1.36 -9.34 -5.88
C ALA A 3 2.80 -8.82 -5.78
N PHE A 4 3.21 -8.29 -4.62
CA PHE A 4 4.58 -7.82 -4.39
C PHE A 4 5.59 -8.96 -4.45
N ARG A 5 5.30 -10.08 -3.78
CA ARG A 5 6.21 -11.25 -3.77
C ARG A 5 6.39 -11.80 -5.19
N GLU A 6 5.33 -11.83 -5.98
CA GLU A 6 5.40 -12.32 -7.35
C GLU A 6 6.19 -11.36 -8.26
N ALA A 7 6.00 -10.05 -8.11
CA ALA A 7 6.79 -9.06 -8.85
C ALA A 7 8.29 -9.15 -8.50
N ILE A 8 8.64 -9.34 -7.22
CA ILE A 8 10.02 -9.60 -6.78
C ILE A 8 10.55 -10.89 -7.43
N ARG A 9 9.77 -11.98 -7.38
CA ARG A 9 10.15 -13.29 -7.95
C ARG A 9 10.41 -13.21 -9.46
N LEU A 10 9.64 -12.40 -10.18
CA LEU A 10 9.79 -12.18 -11.61
C LEU A 10 10.95 -11.23 -11.96
N GLY A 11 11.62 -10.63 -10.98
CA GLY A 11 12.74 -9.71 -11.21
C GLY A 11 12.31 -8.34 -11.72
N ALA A 12 11.15 -7.84 -11.29
CA ALA A 12 10.73 -6.49 -11.63
C ALA A 12 11.77 -5.45 -11.19
N HIS A 13 12.16 -4.53 -12.08
CA HIS A 13 13.09 -3.45 -11.73
C HIS A 13 12.43 -2.35 -10.90
N MET A 14 11.11 -2.21 -11.01
CA MET A 14 10.32 -1.23 -10.27
C MET A 14 8.94 -1.78 -9.98
N ILE A 15 8.39 -1.46 -8.81
CA ILE A 15 7.01 -1.77 -8.46
C ILE A 15 6.28 -0.48 -8.10
N GLU A 16 5.12 -0.28 -8.73
CA GLU A 16 4.21 0.83 -8.44
C GLU A 16 3.13 0.40 -7.46
N PHE A 17 2.75 1.30 -6.56
CA PHE A 17 1.64 1.10 -5.65
C PHE A 17 1.11 2.43 -5.08
N ASP A 18 -0.18 2.45 -4.77
CA ASP A 18 -0.86 3.59 -4.18
C ASP A 18 -0.89 3.53 -2.65
N VAL A 19 -0.60 4.66 -2.01
CA VAL A 19 -0.68 4.81 -0.55
C VAL A 19 -1.86 5.68 -0.17
N GLN A 20 -2.59 5.24 0.84
CA GLN A 20 -3.65 6.00 1.52
C GLN A 20 -3.47 5.97 3.04
N MET A 21 -4.19 6.87 3.72
CA MET A 21 -4.15 7.01 5.17
C MET A 21 -5.49 6.58 5.78
N THR A 22 -5.42 5.74 6.81
CA THR A 22 -6.57 5.31 7.62
C THR A 22 -7.05 6.43 8.54
N LYS A 23 -8.18 6.21 9.23
CA LYS A 23 -8.75 7.13 10.22
C LYS A 23 -7.79 7.46 11.36
N ASP A 24 -7.05 6.46 11.83
CA ASP A 24 -6.06 6.53 12.92
C ASP A 24 -4.65 6.93 12.44
N GLY A 25 -4.47 7.21 11.14
CA GLY A 25 -3.24 7.80 10.60
C GLY A 25 -2.21 6.80 10.06
N GLU A 26 -2.56 5.53 10.00
CA GLU A 26 -1.73 4.46 9.46
C GLU A 26 -1.70 4.49 7.92
N LEU A 27 -0.61 4.02 7.33
CA LEU A 27 -0.38 4.03 5.88
C LEU A 27 -0.66 2.66 5.29
N VAL A 28 -1.64 2.58 4.39
CA VAL A 28 -2.08 1.34 3.74
C VAL A 28 -1.96 1.41 2.23
N ILE A 29 -1.80 0.24 1.61
CA ILE A 29 -1.73 0.10 0.15
C ILE A 29 -3.14 -0.12 -0.41
N MET A 30 -3.69 0.90 -1.06
CA MET A 30 -5.04 0.87 -1.62
C MET A 30 -5.19 1.92 -2.72
N HIS A 31 -5.64 1.50 -3.90
CA HIS A 31 -5.87 2.40 -5.03
C HIS A 31 -7.15 3.23 -4.85
N ASP A 32 -8.28 2.58 -4.56
CA ASP A 32 -9.59 3.21 -4.50
C ASP A 32 -9.80 3.93 -3.17
N ALA A 33 -10.53 5.04 -3.17
CA ALA A 33 -10.85 5.75 -1.92
C ALA A 33 -11.70 4.90 -0.94
N SER A 34 -12.36 3.86 -1.45
CA SER A 34 -13.12 2.87 -0.69
C SER A 34 -12.53 1.47 -0.80
N VAL A 35 -12.86 0.61 0.15
CA VAL A 35 -12.38 -0.79 0.18
C VAL A 35 -13.24 -1.73 -0.68
N ASP A 36 -14.40 -1.25 -1.15
CA ASP A 36 -15.52 -2.03 -1.70
C ASP A 36 -15.14 -2.91 -2.90
N ARG A 37 -14.34 -2.39 -3.85
CA ARG A 37 -14.04 -3.12 -5.09
C ARG A 37 -13.05 -4.27 -4.89
N THR A 38 -12.11 -4.12 -3.96
CA THR A 38 -10.94 -5.00 -3.83
C THR A 38 -10.87 -5.70 -2.49
N THR A 39 -11.95 -5.66 -1.71
CA THR A 39 -12.07 -6.40 -0.47
C THR A 39 -13.49 -6.93 -0.30
N ASN A 40 -13.71 -7.70 0.77
CA ASN A 40 -15.04 -8.12 1.22
C ASN A 40 -15.75 -7.12 2.15
N GLY A 41 -15.19 -5.92 2.35
CA GLY A 41 -15.75 -4.87 3.20
C GLY A 41 -16.39 -3.73 2.40
N SER A 42 -16.86 -2.70 3.10
CA SER A 42 -17.33 -1.46 2.48
C SER A 42 -16.93 -0.24 3.29
N GLY A 43 -16.83 0.91 2.61
CA GLY A 43 -16.56 2.20 3.22
C GLY A 43 -15.25 2.83 2.79
N LEU A 44 -15.09 4.12 3.13
CA LEU A 44 -13.91 4.90 2.76
C LEU A 44 -12.72 4.56 3.64
N VAL A 45 -11.53 4.40 3.06
CA VAL A 45 -10.28 4.11 3.78
C VAL A 45 -10.03 5.12 4.90
N ARG A 46 -10.21 6.42 4.61
CA ARG A 46 -10.04 7.52 5.58
C ARG A 46 -11.04 7.52 6.75
N LYS A 47 -12.05 6.64 6.74
CA LYS A 47 -13.07 6.50 7.78
C LYS A 47 -12.92 5.22 8.61
N LEU A 48 -12.00 4.33 8.24
CA LEU A 48 -11.75 3.06 8.93
C LEU A 48 -10.40 3.10 9.65
N THR A 49 -10.27 2.47 10.81
CA THR A 49 -8.99 2.26 11.50
C THR A 49 -8.16 1.20 10.80
N LEU A 50 -6.86 1.11 11.12
CA LEU A 50 -6.03 0.04 10.61
C LEU A 50 -6.55 -1.33 11.06
N GLU A 51 -6.99 -1.44 12.32
CA GLU A 51 -7.55 -2.68 12.86
C GLU A 51 -8.77 -3.14 12.05
N GLU A 52 -9.72 -2.23 11.79
CA GLU A 52 -10.89 -2.51 10.95
C GLU A 52 -10.47 -2.97 9.54
N ILE A 53 -9.54 -2.26 8.89
CA ILE A 53 -9.06 -2.61 7.55
C ILE A 53 -8.35 -3.98 7.54
N LYS A 54 -7.61 -4.34 8.58
CA LYS A 54 -6.90 -5.63 8.68
C LYS A 54 -7.86 -6.81 8.86
N THR A 55 -9.09 -6.59 9.30
CA THR A 55 -10.11 -7.65 9.29
C THR A 55 -10.54 -8.04 7.86
N LEU A 56 -10.42 -7.12 6.89
CA LEU A 56 -10.86 -7.34 5.52
C LEU A 56 -9.99 -8.34 4.76
N GLU A 57 -10.59 -9.01 3.78
CA GLU A 57 -9.94 -9.94 2.87
C GLU A 57 -9.83 -9.28 1.49
N ALA A 58 -8.64 -9.28 0.89
CA ALA A 58 -8.29 -8.45 -0.27
C ALA A 58 -7.78 -9.25 -1.48
N GLY A 59 -8.00 -10.57 -1.52
CA GLY A 59 -7.49 -11.45 -2.57
C GLY A 59 -8.56 -12.22 -3.34
N ALA A 60 -9.63 -12.69 -2.68
CA ALA A 60 -10.62 -13.56 -3.32
C ALA A 60 -11.38 -12.87 -4.47
N TRP A 61 -11.53 -11.54 -4.42
CA TRP A 61 -12.10 -10.76 -5.52
C TRP A 61 -11.31 -10.90 -6.84
N LYS A 62 -10.00 -11.18 -6.76
CA LYS A 62 -9.14 -11.38 -7.93
C LYS A 62 -9.10 -12.84 -8.37
N SER A 63 -8.98 -13.76 -7.41
CA SER A 63 -9.01 -15.20 -7.64
C SER A 63 -9.07 -15.93 -6.30
N GLU A 64 -9.77 -17.07 -6.28
CA GLU A 64 -9.82 -17.99 -5.13
C GLU A 64 -8.42 -18.36 -4.59
N LYS A 65 -7.41 -18.43 -5.47
CA LYS A 65 -6.01 -18.71 -5.11
C LYS A 65 -5.42 -17.70 -4.10
N PHE A 66 -5.95 -16.48 -4.05
CA PHE A 66 -5.45 -15.41 -3.18
C PHE A 66 -6.31 -15.21 -1.94
N ARG A 67 -7.28 -16.10 -1.68
CA ARG A 67 -8.14 -16.02 -0.50
C ARG A 67 -7.31 -15.90 0.78
N GLY A 68 -7.67 -14.93 1.60
CA GLY A 68 -7.04 -14.68 2.90
C GLY A 68 -5.93 -13.63 2.84
N GLU A 69 -5.58 -13.15 1.65
CA GLU A 69 -4.72 -11.98 1.52
C GLU A 69 -5.34 -10.76 2.21
N LYS A 70 -4.48 -9.96 2.83
CA LYS A 70 -4.87 -8.77 3.59
C LYS A 70 -4.44 -7.51 2.87
N VAL A 71 -5.11 -6.39 3.19
CA VAL A 71 -4.65 -5.06 2.79
C VAL A 71 -3.28 -4.80 3.44
N PRO A 72 -2.21 -4.60 2.67
CA PRO A 72 -0.88 -4.34 3.24
C PRO A 72 -0.76 -2.95 3.83
N THR A 73 0.08 -2.79 4.85
CA THR A 73 0.61 -1.46 5.24
C THR A 73 1.81 -1.10 4.37
N LEU A 74 2.14 0.19 4.32
CA LEU A 74 3.38 0.63 3.67
C LEU A 74 4.61 -0.04 4.31
N GLU A 75 4.65 -0.14 5.64
CA GLU A 75 5.76 -0.76 6.36
C GLU A 75 5.95 -2.24 5.98
N GLU A 76 4.86 -3.02 5.89
CA GLU A 76 4.92 -4.41 5.46
C GLU A 76 5.51 -4.57 4.05
N VAL A 77 5.16 -3.65 3.13
CA VAL A 77 5.71 -3.65 1.77
C VAL A 77 7.18 -3.27 1.76
N LEU A 78 7.57 -2.21 2.46
CA LEU A 78 8.97 -1.77 2.54
C LEU A 78 9.86 -2.84 3.17
N ARG A 79 9.35 -3.62 4.13
CA ARG A 79 10.12 -4.67 4.82
C ARG A 79 10.50 -5.83 3.91
N ILE A 80 9.66 -6.19 2.94
CA ILE A 80 9.94 -7.31 2.02
C ILE A 80 10.68 -6.88 0.75
N MET A 81 10.78 -5.57 0.49
CA MET A 81 11.34 -5.09 -0.75
C MET A 81 12.87 -5.26 -0.76
N PRO A 82 13.45 -5.84 -1.83
CA PRO A 82 14.90 -5.77 -2.05
C PRO A 82 15.38 -4.33 -2.23
N ASP A 83 16.65 -4.07 -1.93
CA ASP A 83 17.32 -2.77 -2.12
C ASP A 83 17.63 -2.47 -3.61
N THR A 84 17.31 -3.41 -4.49
CA THR A 84 17.58 -3.33 -5.94
C THR A 84 16.33 -3.02 -6.76
N ILE A 85 15.15 -2.96 -6.13
CA ILE A 85 13.88 -2.71 -6.81
C ILE A 85 13.39 -1.30 -6.47
N TRP A 86 13.22 -0.49 -7.50
CA TRP A 86 12.69 0.86 -7.37
C TRP A 86 11.24 0.85 -6.90
N LEU A 87 10.88 1.85 -6.09
CA LEU A 87 9.55 2.02 -5.53
C LEU A 87 8.91 3.25 -6.15
N ASN A 88 7.87 3.07 -6.97
CA ASN A 88 7.04 4.16 -7.43
C ASN A 88 5.83 4.30 -6.50
N ILE A 89 5.96 5.18 -5.50
CA ILE A 89 4.99 5.37 -4.43
C ILE A 89 4.04 6.49 -4.83
N HIS A 90 2.82 6.13 -5.22
CA HIS A 90 1.83 7.11 -5.64
C HIS A 90 0.91 7.52 -4.48
N LEU A 91 0.79 8.82 -4.23
CA LEU A 91 -0.01 9.35 -3.13
C LEU A 91 -1.41 9.74 -3.59
N LYS A 92 -2.44 9.17 -2.97
CA LYS A 92 -3.86 9.46 -3.27
C LYS A 92 -4.44 10.61 -2.43
N GLY A 93 -3.62 11.47 -1.84
CA GLY A 93 -4.07 12.32 -0.73
C GLY A 93 -3.30 13.61 -0.51
N SER A 94 -3.40 14.09 0.73
CA SER A 94 -3.03 15.45 1.14
C SER A 94 -1.54 15.63 1.44
N LYS A 95 -1.14 16.88 1.75
CA LYS A 95 0.18 17.21 2.29
C LYS A 95 0.56 16.36 3.52
N LYS A 96 -0.41 16.01 4.38
CA LYS A 96 -0.18 15.16 5.56
C LYS A 96 0.27 13.76 5.12
N LEU A 97 -0.41 13.16 4.15
CA LEU A 97 -0.05 11.86 3.60
C LEU A 97 1.38 11.88 3.05
N GLY A 98 1.73 12.88 2.25
CA GLY A 98 3.10 12.99 1.72
C GLY A 98 4.17 13.09 2.79
N ARG A 99 3.92 13.87 3.84
CA ARG A 99 4.85 13.99 4.97
C ARG A 99 5.03 12.67 5.72
N GLU A 100 3.94 11.98 6.07
CA GLU A 100 4.05 10.73 6.82
C GLU A 100 4.63 9.59 5.97
N THR A 101 4.30 9.52 4.68
CA THR A 101 4.94 8.57 3.75
C THR A 101 6.44 8.83 3.64
N ALA A 102 6.88 10.09 3.47
CA ALA A 102 8.29 10.42 3.40
C ALA A 102 9.03 10.04 4.69
N LYS A 103 8.45 10.31 5.87
CA LYS A 103 9.04 9.86 7.14
C LYS A 103 9.19 8.35 7.22
N LYS A 104 8.18 7.58 6.79
CA LYS A 104 8.24 6.11 6.79
C LYS A 104 9.32 5.61 5.82
N VAL A 105 9.45 6.21 4.63
CA VAL A 105 10.54 5.90 3.69
C VAL A 105 11.92 6.18 4.30
N ILE A 106 12.07 7.30 5.02
CA ILE A 106 13.32 7.66 5.71
C ILE A 106 13.62 6.68 6.84
N SER A 107 12.64 6.37 7.69
CA SER A 107 12.84 5.50 8.86
C SER A 107 13.20 4.07 8.49
N GLU A 108 12.68 3.58 7.35
CA GLU A 108 12.99 2.24 6.82
C GLU A 108 14.24 2.23 5.91
N ASN A 109 15.01 3.32 5.86
CA ASN A 109 16.22 3.47 5.04
C ASN A 109 15.98 3.23 3.53
N ARG A 110 14.83 3.65 3.00
CA ARG A 110 14.40 3.40 1.61
C ARG A 110 14.58 4.58 0.67
N MET A 111 15.17 5.68 1.12
CA MET A 111 15.36 6.89 0.29
C MET A 111 16.13 6.63 -1.00
N HIS A 112 17.06 5.66 -0.99
CA HIS A 112 17.92 5.36 -2.13
C HIS A 112 17.15 4.77 -3.34
N GLN A 113 15.93 4.28 -3.14
CA GLN A 113 15.15 3.59 -4.18
C GLN A 113 13.69 4.05 -4.29
N ALA A 114 13.27 5.04 -3.49
CA ALA A 114 11.88 5.50 -3.46
C ALA A 114 11.66 6.78 -4.26
N ILE A 115 10.72 6.72 -5.19
CA ILE A 115 10.19 7.86 -5.94
C ILE A 115 8.76 8.10 -5.43
N ILE A 116 8.51 9.27 -4.86
CA ILE A 116 7.18 9.66 -4.38
C ILE A 116 6.51 10.54 -5.42
N ALA A 117 5.44 10.03 -6.02
CA ALA A 117 4.63 10.73 -7.00
C ALA A 117 3.32 11.22 -6.35
N CYS A 118 2.96 12.48 -6.62
CA CYS A 118 1.68 13.06 -6.19
C CYS A 118 0.82 13.36 -7.42
N GLY A 119 -0.39 12.82 -7.46
CA GLY A 119 -1.39 13.26 -8.42
C GLY A 119 -2.01 14.60 -7.99
N TYR A 120 -2.10 15.57 -8.90
CA TYR A 120 -2.96 16.73 -8.70
C TYR A 120 -4.41 16.29 -8.85
N ARG A 121 -5.14 16.22 -7.73
CA ARG A 121 -6.61 16.22 -7.72
C ARG A 121 -7.11 17.16 -6.63
#